data_AF-V1CEF1-F1
#
_entry.id   AF-V1CEF1-F1
#
_cell.length_a   1.000
_cell.length_b   1.000
_cell.length_c   1.000
_cell.angle_alpha   90.00
_cell.angle_beta   90.00
_cell.angle_gamma   90.00
#
_symmetry.space_group_name_H-M   'P 1'
#
loop_
_entity.id
_entity.type
_entity.pdbx_description
1 polymer ?
#
loop_
_entity_poly.entity_id
_entity_poly.type
_entity_poly.pdbx_seq_one_letter_code
_entity_poly.pdbx_strand_id
1 'polypeptide(L)'
;GFKIKNTNVEKTKISVNKTWVGPKADKAVIKLLADGVEKERVTLSEANNWKHTFENLPKYDSKTGKEIKYEVKEEPIKNYRSEITGNAKDGFTVKNTNVEKVKIPVVKKWVGKELDSVTINLYANGKKIDEVKLSKSNGWKHTFENLPKYDLKTGKEIKYTIDENKVTGYKTEITGDATKGFTVINKEIPPAKTGDDSSNGIYGGLMGLALAGILGAGYVGRRRKEM
;
A
#
# COMPACT_ATOMS: atom_id res chain seq x y z
N GLY A 1 -26.65 -54.81 -34.80
CA GLY A 1 -25.23 -54.84 -34.41
C GLY A 1 -25.05 -54.04 -33.13
N PHE A 2 -24.27 -54.55 -32.18
CA PHE A 2 -24.00 -53.84 -30.92
C PHE A 2 -22.99 -52.71 -31.15
N LYS A 3 -23.26 -51.52 -30.60
CA LYS A 3 -22.28 -50.42 -30.53
C LYS A 3 -21.57 -50.52 -29.18
N ILE A 4 -20.26 -50.81 -29.19
CA ILE A 4 -19.41 -50.73 -28.00
C ILE A 4 -18.79 -49.32 -27.98
N LYS A 5 -18.99 -48.57 -26.90
CA LYS A 5 -18.34 -47.26 -26.67
C LYS A 5 -17.38 -47.39 -25.49
N ASN A 6 -16.08 -47.32 -25.77
CA ASN A 6 -15.08 -47.21 -24.72
C ASN A 6 -15.03 -45.76 -24.19
N THR A 7 -15.01 -45.56 -22.87
CA THR A 7 -14.99 -44.22 -22.25
C THR A 7 -13.91 -44.15 -21.19
N ASN A 8 -13.05 -43.13 -21.25
CA ASN A 8 -12.03 -42.90 -20.23
C ASN A 8 -12.66 -42.24 -18.98
N VAL A 9 -12.43 -42.83 -17.81
CA VAL A 9 -12.96 -42.39 -16.51
C VAL A 9 -11.90 -41.78 -15.58
N GLU A 10 -10.68 -41.55 -16.08
CA GLU A 10 -9.58 -40.98 -15.32
C GLU A 10 -9.98 -39.63 -14.68
N LYS A 11 -9.61 -39.49 -13.41
CA LYS A 11 -9.89 -38.32 -12.58
C LYS A 11 -8.60 -37.57 -12.25
N THR A 12 -8.74 -36.27 -12.05
CA THR A 12 -7.68 -35.40 -11.57
C THR A 12 -8.19 -34.56 -10.40
N LYS A 13 -7.26 -33.87 -9.74
CA LYS A 13 -7.53 -32.88 -8.70
C LYS A 13 -6.71 -31.63 -8.98
N ILE A 14 -7.24 -30.48 -8.62
CA ILE A 14 -6.59 -29.18 -8.88
C ILE A 14 -6.54 -28.39 -7.58
N SER A 15 -5.33 -28.16 -7.11
CA SER A 15 -5.07 -27.37 -5.91
C SER A 15 -5.02 -25.88 -6.26
N VAL A 16 -5.53 -25.04 -5.37
CA VAL A 16 -5.45 -23.58 -5.44
C VAL A 16 -4.92 -23.04 -4.12
N ASN A 17 -3.91 -22.17 -4.20
CA ASN A 17 -3.39 -21.41 -3.07
C ASN A 17 -3.56 -19.91 -3.33
N LYS A 18 -3.99 -19.15 -2.33
CA LYS A 18 -4.11 -17.69 -2.40
C LYS A 18 -3.00 -17.02 -1.60
N THR A 19 -2.38 -15.99 -2.19
CA THR A 19 -1.37 -15.15 -1.53
C THR A 19 -1.72 -13.67 -1.66
N TRP A 20 -1.18 -12.86 -0.75
CA TRP A 20 -1.52 -11.45 -0.62
C TRP A 20 -0.26 -10.60 -0.48
N VAL A 21 -0.26 -9.45 -1.13
CA VAL A 21 0.68 -8.34 -0.92
C VAL A 21 -0.14 -7.13 -0.52
N GLY A 22 -0.09 -6.78 0.76
CA GLY A 22 -0.99 -5.83 1.40
C GLY A 22 -1.85 -6.53 2.46
N PRO A 23 -2.83 -5.82 3.03
CA PRO A 23 -3.85 -6.42 3.89
C PRO A 23 -4.55 -7.58 3.17
N LYS A 24 -5.04 -8.57 3.93
CA LYS A 24 -5.89 -9.60 3.35
C LYS A 24 -7.34 -9.09 3.35
N ALA A 25 -8.08 -9.35 2.27
CA ALA A 25 -9.53 -9.19 2.32
C ALA A 25 -10.16 -10.29 3.19
N ASP A 26 -11.43 -10.15 3.56
CA ASP A 26 -12.13 -11.17 4.37
C ASP A 26 -12.30 -12.50 3.61
N LYS A 27 -12.51 -12.40 2.29
CA LYS A 27 -12.69 -13.56 1.41
C LYS A 27 -12.26 -13.26 -0.03
N ALA A 28 -11.98 -14.33 -0.78
CA ALA A 28 -11.78 -14.30 -2.22
C ALA A 28 -12.55 -15.45 -2.88
N VAL A 29 -13.25 -15.19 -3.98
CA VAL A 29 -14.02 -16.22 -4.69
C VAL A 29 -13.23 -16.68 -5.92
N ILE A 30 -12.88 -17.97 -5.96
CA ILE A 30 -12.18 -18.60 -7.08
C ILE A 30 -13.17 -19.47 -7.86
N LYS A 31 -13.18 -19.30 -9.17
CA LYS A 31 -13.95 -20.10 -10.13
C LYS A 31 -13.02 -21.06 -10.84
N LEU A 32 -13.39 -22.33 -10.89
CA LEU A 32 -12.80 -23.33 -11.76
C LEU A 32 -13.53 -23.33 -13.10
N LEU A 33 -12.79 -23.23 -14.19
CA LEU A 33 -13.30 -23.30 -15.55
C LEU A 33 -12.82 -24.61 -16.19
N ALA A 34 -13.71 -25.27 -16.92
CA ALA A 34 -13.42 -26.40 -17.79
C ALA A 34 -13.73 -25.99 -19.23
N ASP A 35 -12.72 -25.98 -20.10
CA ASP A 35 -12.81 -25.55 -21.50
C ASP A 35 -13.48 -24.17 -21.65
N GLY A 36 -13.12 -23.24 -20.74
CA GLY A 36 -13.63 -21.87 -20.72
C GLY A 36 -15.01 -21.68 -20.08
N VAL A 37 -15.68 -22.75 -19.66
CA VAL A 37 -16.99 -22.70 -18.98
C VAL A 37 -16.80 -22.87 -17.48
N GLU A 38 -17.45 -22.03 -16.66
CA GLU A 38 -17.44 -22.19 -15.20
C GLU A 38 -18.05 -23.55 -14.82
N LYS A 39 -17.30 -24.31 -14.02
CA LYS A 39 -17.69 -25.65 -13.56
C LYS A 39 -18.02 -25.65 -12.07
N GLU A 40 -17.19 -24.99 -11.27
CA GLU A 40 -17.30 -24.95 -9.81
C GLU A 40 -16.71 -23.63 -9.29
N ARG A 41 -17.04 -23.26 -8.04
CA ARG A 41 -16.43 -22.13 -7.35
C ARG A 41 -16.21 -22.43 -5.87
N VAL A 42 -15.22 -21.77 -5.28
CA VAL A 42 -14.92 -21.85 -3.85
C VAL A 42 -14.70 -20.45 -3.28
N THR A 43 -15.07 -20.26 -2.01
CA THR A 43 -14.70 -19.08 -1.23
C THR A 43 -13.48 -19.41 -0.36
N LEU A 44 -12.37 -18.72 -0.60
CA LEU A 44 -11.15 -18.78 0.22
C LEU A 44 -11.21 -17.71 1.31
N SER A 45 -10.74 -18.03 2.52
CA SER A 45 -10.67 -17.15 3.69
C SER A 45 -9.61 -17.65 4.66
N GLU A 46 -9.42 -16.98 5.80
CA GLU A 46 -8.54 -17.51 6.85
C GLU A 46 -9.02 -18.86 7.40
N ALA A 47 -10.33 -19.12 7.41
CA ALA A 47 -10.87 -20.38 7.94
C ALA A 47 -10.38 -21.62 7.18
N ASN A 48 -10.06 -21.48 5.88
CA ASN A 48 -9.47 -22.56 5.07
C ASN A 48 -8.00 -22.29 4.73
N ASN A 49 -7.33 -21.44 5.51
CA ASN A 49 -5.93 -21.05 5.32
C ASN A 49 -5.62 -20.57 3.91
N TRP A 50 -6.61 -19.99 3.22
CA TRP A 50 -6.47 -19.51 1.84
C TRP A 50 -6.11 -20.61 0.83
N LYS A 51 -6.56 -21.86 1.07
CA LYS A 51 -6.32 -23.02 0.20
C LYS A 51 -7.59 -23.78 -0.12
N HIS A 52 -7.62 -24.42 -1.28
CA HIS A 52 -8.65 -25.37 -1.65
C HIS A 52 -8.12 -26.37 -2.68
N THR A 53 -8.75 -27.54 -2.77
CA THR A 53 -8.49 -28.53 -3.81
C THR A 53 -9.81 -28.96 -4.41
N PHE A 54 -9.98 -28.75 -5.71
CA PHE A 54 -11.09 -29.32 -6.46
C PHE A 54 -10.77 -30.79 -6.75
N GLU A 55 -11.61 -31.71 -6.30
CA GLU A 55 -11.37 -33.15 -6.41
C GLU A 55 -12.29 -33.81 -7.44
N ASN A 56 -11.96 -35.06 -7.81
CA ASN A 56 -12.82 -35.91 -8.65
C ASN A 56 -13.20 -35.31 -10.02
N LEU A 57 -12.35 -34.43 -10.55
CA LEU A 57 -12.56 -33.76 -11.82
C LEU A 57 -12.27 -34.74 -12.97
N PRO A 58 -13.13 -34.85 -14.00
CA PRO A 58 -12.82 -35.66 -15.17
C PRO A 58 -11.60 -35.11 -15.89
N LYS A 59 -10.67 -35.97 -16.32
CA LYS A 59 -9.52 -35.55 -17.12
C LYS A 59 -9.87 -35.37 -18.60
N TYR A 60 -10.79 -36.18 -19.11
CA TYR A 60 -11.23 -36.14 -20.50
C TYR A 60 -12.73 -35.85 -20.60
N ASP A 61 -13.14 -35.14 -21.64
CA ASP A 61 -14.53 -34.90 -21.94
C ASP A 61 -15.22 -36.19 -22.40
N SER A 62 -16.35 -36.52 -21.77
CA SER A 62 -17.07 -37.78 -21.98
C SER A 62 -17.68 -37.96 -23.38
N LYS A 63 -17.83 -36.86 -24.14
CA LYS A 63 -18.43 -36.86 -25.47
C LYS A 63 -17.38 -36.95 -26.56
N THR A 64 -16.30 -36.18 -26.43
CA THR A 64 -15.27 -36.00 -27.45
C THR A 64 -14.00 -36.82 -27.17
N GLY A 65 -13.77 -37.23 -25.92
CA GLY A 65 -12.54 -37.92 -25.50
C GLY A 65 -11.31 -37.01 -25.42
N LYS A 66 -11.44 -35.70 -25.67
CA LYS A 66 -10.34 -34.74 -25.56
C LYS A 66 -10.03 -34.41 -24.11
N GLU A 67 -8.77 -34.11 -23.82
CA GLU A 67 -8.36 -33.67 -22.47
C GLU A 67 -9.00 -32.31 -22.16
N ILE A 68 -9.57 -32.19 -20.97
CA ILE A 68 -10.25 -30.97 -20.52
C ILE A 68 -9.20 -29.95 -20.09
N LYS A 69 -9.26 -28.75 -20.65
CA LYS A 69 -8.42 -27.65 -20.20
C LYS A 69 -9.05 -26.99 -18.98
N TYR A 70 -8.40 -27.17 -17.83
CA TYR A 70 -8.80 -26.49 -16.59
C TYR A 70 -8.02 -25.20 -16.36
N GLU A 71 -8.75 -24.15 -16.00
CA GLU A 71 -8.22 -22.82 -15.66
C GLU A 71 -8.94 -22.31 -14.41
N VAL A 72 -8.35 -21.33 -13.71
CA VAL A 72 -9.04 -20.65 -12.60
C VAL A 72 -9.17 -19.15 -12.89
N LYS A 73 -10.24 -18.55 -12.39
CA LYS A 73 -10.46 -17.10 -12.37
C LYS A 73 -10.82 -16.66 -10.97
N GLU A 74 -10.44 -15.45 -10.59
CA GLU A 74 -10.86 -14.82 -9.34
C GLU A 74 -11.91 -13.73 -9.62
N GLU A 75 -12.91 -13.61 -8.75
CA GLU A 75 -13.80 -12.46 -8.78
C GLU A 75 -13.08 -11.17 -8.33
N PRO A 76 -13.23 -10.03 -9.03
CA PRO A 76 -12.50 -8.81 -8.72
C PRO A 76 -12.69 -8.36 -7.26
N ILE A 77 -11.59 -8.01 -6.61
CA ILE A 77 -11.59 -7.43 -5.26
C ILE A 77 -11.16 -5.98 -5.37
N LYS A 78 -11.97 -5.07 -4.81
CA LYS A 78 -11.72 -3.64 -4.85
C LYS A 78 -10.31 -3.31 -4.35
N ASN A 79 -9.59 -2.47 -5.07
CA ASN A 79 -8.20 -2.06 -4.80
C ASN A 79 -7.17 -3.19 -4.88
N TYR A 80 -7.48 -4.35 -5.46
CA TYR A 80 -6.49 -5.40 -5.71
C TYR A 80 -6.32 -5.69 -7.19
N ARG A 81 -5.07 -5.92 -7.59
CA ARG A 81 -4.74 -6.56 -8.86
C ARG A 81 -4.48 -8.04 -8.60
N SER A 82 -5.13 -8.89 -9.38
CA SER A 82 -4.99 -10.35 -9.32
C SER A 82 -4.00 -10.86 -10.37
N GLU A 83 -3.17 -11.81 -10.00
CA GLU A 83 -2.23 -12.52 -10.87
C GLU A 83 -2.35 -14.02 -10.58
N ILE A 84 -2.57 -14.82 -11.62
CA ILE A 84 -2.76 -16.27 -11.52
C ILE A 84 -1.60 -16.95 -12.23
N THR A 85 -0.90 -17.81 -11.51
CA THR A 85 0.22 -18.61 -12.02
C THR A 85 0.01 -20.09 -11.74
N GLY A 86 0.78 -20.95 -12.40
CA GLY A 86 0.65 -22.39 -12.31
C GLY A 86 -0.28 -22.97 -13.39
N ASN A 87 -0.67 -24.23 -13.20
CA ASN A 87 -1.46 -24.98 -14.18
C ASN A 87 -2.26 -26.10 -13.47
N ALA A 88 -3.12 -26.81 -14.19
CA ALA A 88 -3.97 -27.85 -13.62
C ALA A 88 -3.20 -29.05 -13.01
N LYS A 89 -1.98 -29.33 -13.47
CA LYS A 89 -1.17 -30.44 -12.98
C LYS A 89 -0.46 -30.10 -11.66
N ASP A 90 0.13 -28.91 -11.59
CA ASP A 90 0.92 -28.47 -10.43
C ASP A 90 0.09 -27.68 -9.40
N GLY A 91 -1.12 -27.26 -9.79
CA GLY A 91 -1.98 -26.36 -9.06
C GLY A 91 -1.78 -24.88 -9.44
N PHE A 92 -2.70 -24.05 -8.98
CA PHE A 92 -2.69 -22.61 -9.22
C PHE A 92 -2.33 -21.82 -7.98
N THR A 93 -1.57 -20.74 -8.17
CA THR A 93 -1.39 -19.70 -7.16
C THR A 93 -2.07 -18.43 -7.62
N VAL A 94 -2.97 -17.89 -6.80
CA VAL A 94 -3.69 -16.64 -7.07
C VAL A 94 -3.13 -15.59 -6.13
N LYS A 95 -2.35 -14.64 -6.64
CA LYS A 95 -1.71 -13.56 -5.87
C LYS A 95 -2.49 -12.26 -6.02
N ASN A 96 -2.92 -11.67 -4.92
CA ASN A 96 -3.50 -10.33 -4.91
C ASN A 96 -2.52 -9.30 -4.38
N THR A 97 -2.33 -8.22 -5.14
CA THR A 97 -1.51 -7.07 -4.74
C THR A 97 -2.40 -5.85 -4.55
N ASN A 98 -2.38 -5.25 -3.36
CA ASN A 98 -3.11 -4.03 -3.07
C ASN A 98 -2.53 -2.88 -3.90
N VAL A 99 -3.38 -2.16 -4.62
CA VAL A 99 -3.04 -1.04 -5.51
C VAL A 99 -3.74 0.26 -5.11
N GLU A 100 -4.24 0.33 -3.88
CA GLU A 100 -4.81 1.55 -3.32
C GLU A 100 -3.78 2.67 -3.38
N LYS A 101 -4.24 3.86 -3.80
CA LYS A 101 -3.44 5.06 -3.90
C LYS A 101 -3.94 6.11 -2.90
N VAL A 102 -3.01 6.91 -2.41
CA VAL A 102 -3.25 8.06 -1.56
C VAL A 102 -2.79 9.33 -2.24
N LYS A 103 -3.27 10.45 -1.73
CA LYS A 103 -2.81 11.78 -2.08
C LYS A 103 -2.45 12.54 -0.82
N ILE A 104 -1.40 13.34 -0.87
CA ILE A 104 -0.83 14.02 0.29
C ILE A 104 -0.81 15.52 0.01
N PRO A 105 -1.77 16.28 0.54
CA PRO A 105 -1.75 17.73 0.42
C PRO A 105 -0.68 18.34 1.32
N VAL A 106 -0.04 19.39 0.82
CA VAL A 106 0.97 20.18 1.53
C VAL A 106 0.60 21.66 1.40
N VAL A 107 0.63 22.36 2.53
CA VAL A 107 0.41 23.80 2.60
C VAL A 107 1.59 24.47 3.29
N LYS A 108 2.12 25.53 2.68
CA LYS A 108 3.15 26.37 3.28
C LYS A 108 2.53 27.63 3.89
N LYS A 109 2.99 28.01 5.07
CA LYS A 109 2.63 29.23 5.79
C LYS A 109 3.88 29.99 6.23
N TRP A 110 3.76 31.30 6.35
CA TRP A 110 4.83 32.19 6.77
C TRP A 110 4.43 32.96 8.03
N VAL A 111 5.39 33.13 8.93
CA VAL A 111 5.33 34.05 10.06
C VAL A 111 6.53 34.98 9.93
N GLY A 112 6.32 36.14 9.32
CA GLY A 112 7.36 37.05 8.86
C GLY A 112 7.29 37.26 7.36
N LYS A 113 8.40 37.72 6.75
CA LYS A 113 8.46 37.96 5.31
C LYS A 113 8.35 36.65 4.53
N GLU A 114 7.55 36.64 3.47
CA GLU A 114 7.54 35.51 2.53
C GLU A 114 8.78 35.60 1.61
N LEU A 115 9.43 34.46 1.37
CA LEU A 115 10.44 34.34 0.31
C LEU A 115 9.78 34.04 -1.04
N ASP A 116 10.53 34.12 -2.13
CA ASP A 116 10.00 33.83 -3.47
C ASP A 116 9.56 32.37 -3.62
N SER A 117 10.28 31.45 -2.95
CA SER A 117 9.97 30.02 -2.98
C SER A 117 10.68 29.21 -1.89
N VAL A 118 10.17 28.01 -1.62
CA VAL A 118 10.84 26.96 -0.84
C VAL A 118 10.71 25.62 -1.56
N THR A 119 11.58 24.67 -1.24
CA THR A 119 11.52 23.29 -1.77
C THR A 119 11.13 22.34 -0.66
N ILE A 120 10.05 21.58 -0.89
CA ILE A 120 9.57 20.51 -0.01
C ILE A 120 9.92 19.16 -0.63
N ASN A 121 10.56 18.30 0.16
CA ASN A 121 10.94 16.95 -0.22
C ASN A 121 9.92 15.95 0.33
N LEU A 122 9.47 14.99 -0.48
CA LEU A 122 8.63 13.86 -0.05
C LEU A 122 9.47 12.60 0.10
N TYR A 123 9.26 11.89 1.20
CA TYR A 123 9.92 10.62 1.51
C TYR A 123 8.89 9.51 1.67
N ALA A 124 9.24 8.32 1.17
CA ALA A 124 8.55 7.06 1.44
C ALA A 124 9.51 6.14 2.19
N ASN A 125 9.12 5.71 3.41
CA ASN A 125 9.95 4.85 4.27
C ASN A 125 11.39 5.39 4.45
N GLY A 126 11.53 6.71 4.60
CA GLY A 126 12.82 7.38 4.80
C GLY A 126 13.64 7.60 3.53
N LYS A 127 13.19 7.14 2.35
CA LYS A 127 13.83 7.42 1.06
C LYS A 127 13.11 8.57 0.35
N LYS A 128 13.86 9.59 -0.07
CA LYS A 128 13.31 10.68 -0.90
C LYS A 128 12.81 10.09 -2.23
N ILE A 129 11.58 10.41 -2.60
CA ILE A 129 10.93 9.91 -3.83
C ILE A 129 10.46 11.04 -4.75
N ASP A 130 10.25 12.24 -4.20
CA ASP A 130 9.75 13.37 -4.97
C ASP A 130 10.13 14.69 -4.27
N GLU A 131 10.00 15.81 -4.97
CA GLU A 131 10.13 17.15 -4.44
C GLU A 131 9.23 18.14 -5.16
N VAL A 132 8.85 19.21 -4.49
CA VAL A 132 8.07 20.30 -5.09
C VAL A 132 8.58 21.66 -4.63
N LYS A 133 8.61 22.61 -5.57
CA LYS A 133 8.85 24.02 -5.29
C LYS A 133 7.51 24.73 -5.01
N LEU A 134 7.36 25.26 -3.80
CA LEU A 134 6.21 26.08 -3.42
C LEU A 134 6.56 27.56 -3.55
N SER A 135 5.60 28.37 -3.98
CA SER A 135 5.75 29.81 -4.20
C SER A 135 4.40 30.51 -4.09
N LYS A 136 4.39 31.84 -4.16
CA LYS A 136 3.14 32.60 -4.24
C LYS A 136 2.30 32.25 -5.49
N SER A 137 2.94 31.89 -6.60
CA SER A 137 2.23 31.59 -7.86
C SER A 137 1.40 30.31 -7.80
N ASN A 138 1.79 29.31 -7.00
CA ASN A 138 0.97 28.13 -6.72
C ASN A 138 0.17 28.23 -5.41
N GLY A 139 0.03 29.45 -4.89
CA GLY A 139 -0.72 29.73 -3.66
C GLY A 139 -0.14 29.01 -2.44
N TRP A 140 1.16 28.71 -2.44
CA TRP A 140 1.85 28.00 -1.38
C TRP A 140 1.25 26.62 -1.07
N LYS A 141 0.72 25.94 -2.09
CA LYS A 141 0.03 24.65 -1.96
C LYS A 141 0.48 23.66 -3.03
N HIS A 142 0.49 22.39 -2.66
CA HIS A 142 0.67 21.29 -3.59
C HIS A 142 -0.03 20.03 -3.06
N THR A 143 -0.31 19.07 -3.93
CA THR A 143 -0.76 17.73 -3.54
C THR A 143 0.07 16.71 -4.30
N PHE A 144 0.80 15.87 -3.57
CA PHE A 144 1.43 14.70 -4.17
C PHE A 144 0.33 13.67 -4.44
N GLU A 145 0.10 13.36 -5.71
CA GLU A 145 -0.99 12.49 -6.15
C GLU A 145 -0.49 11.08 -6.48
N ASN A 146 -1.41 10.12 -6.60
CA ASN A 146 -1.15 8.78 -7.13
C ASN A 146 -0.08 7.94 -6.39
N LEU A 147 0.14 8.19 -5.10
CA LEU A 147 1.14 7.50 -4.30
C LEU A 147 0.60 6.14 -3.81
N PRO A 148 1.34 5.02 -3.90
CA PRO A 148 0.87 3.74 -3.37
C PRO A 148 0.68 3.79 -1.85
N LYS A 149 -0.41 3.23 -1.33
CA LYS A 149 -0.60 3.13 0.12
C LYS A 149 0.28 2.04 0.76
N TYR A 150 0.45 0.94 0.04
CA TYR A 150 1.23 -0.22 0.47
C TYR A 150 2.39 -0.46 -0.50
N ASP A 151 3.52 -0.91 0.04
CA ASP A 151 4.65 -1.34 -0.76
C ASP A 151 4.27 -2.57 -1.59
N LEU A 152 4.40 -2.47 -2.92
CA LEU A 152 3.91 -3.46 -3.88
C LEU A 152 4.69 -4.79 -3.85
N LYS A 153 5.75 -4.90 -3.04
CA LYS A 153 6.54 -6.13 -2.89
C LYS A 153 6.31 -6.77 -1.53
N THR A 154 6.41 -5.99 -0.47
CA THR A 154 6.33 -6.46 0.92
C THR A 154 4.92 -6.41 1.50
N GLY A 155 4.04 -5.59 0.93
CA GLY A 155 2.68 -5.41 1.44
C GLY A 155 2.57 -4.55 2.69
N LYS A 156 3.67 -3.97 3.17
CA LYS A 156 3.67 -3.08 4.34
C LYS A 156 3.14 -1.70 3.95
N GLU A 157 2.41 -1.07 4.86
CA GLU A 157 1.95 0.31 4.67
C GLU A 157 3.15 1.26 4.56
N ILE A 158 3.09 2.19 3.62
CA ILE A 158 4.18 3.13 3.37
C ILE A 158 4.05 4.30 4.32
N LYS A 159 5.12 4.57 5.09
CA LYS A 159 5.21 5.78 5.91
C LYS A 159 5.68 6.94 5.04
N TYR A 160 4.78 7.85 4.73
CA TYR A 160 5.11 9.10 4.04
C TYR A 160 5.43 10.22 5.04
N THR A 161 6.51 10.94 4.77
CA THR A 161 6.94 12.12 5.53
C THR A 161 7.44 13.19 4.57
N ILE A 162 7.47 14.43 5.02
CA ILE A 162 8.09 15.53 4.27
C ILE A 162 9.21 16.19 5.07
N ASP A 163 10.09 16.89 4.35
CA ASP A 163 11.08 17.81 4.91
C ASP A 163 11.19 19.06 4.02
N GLU A 164 11.70 20.16 4.55
CA GLU A 164 11.97 21.38 3.79
C GLU A 164 13.48 21.60 3.69
N ASN A 165 13.95 21.96 2.48
CA ASN A 165 15.34 22.39 2.33
C ASN A 165 15.62 23.60 3.24
N LYS A 166 16.73 23.55 3.98
CA LYS A 166 17.13 24.61 4.92
C LYS A 166 16.92 26.01 4.33
N VAL A 167 16.14 26.83 5.03
CA VAL A 167 15.87 28.23 4.67
C VAL A 167 16.63 29.16 5.61
N THR A 168 17.66 29.85 5.09
CA THR A 168 18.49 30.76 5.89
C THR A 168 17.65 31.89 6.50
N GLY A 169 17.83 32.15 7.79
CA GLY A 169 17.10 33.19 8.52
C GLY A 169 15.71 32.77 9.02
N TYR A 170 15.32 31.51 8.83
CA TYR A 170 14.02 31.00 9.28
C TYR A 170 14.18 29.74 10.12
N LYS A 171 13.25 29.57 11.06
CA LYS A 171 13.01 28.30 11.76
C LYS A 171 11.78 27.62 11.14
N THR A 172 11.94 26.37 10.71
CA THR A 172 10.88 25.55 10.11
C THR A 172 10.19 24.68 11.16
N GLU A 173 8.87 24.60 11.08
CA GLU A 173 8.03 23.66 11.82
C GLU A 173 7.10 22.94 10.84
N ILE A 174 7.02 21.61 10.95
CA ILE A 174 6.16 20.78 10.11
C ILE A 174 5.15 20.05 11.00
N THR A 175 3.88 20.18 10.67
CA THR A 175 2.76 19.54 11.39
C THR A 175 1.88 18.75 10.43
N GLY A 176 1.06 17.84 10.97
CA GLY A 176 0.18 16.98 10.19
C GLY A 176 0.78 15.61 9.86
N ASP A 177 0.13 14.89 8.96
CA ASP A 177 0.47 13.52 8.58
C ASP A 177 0.00 13.23 7.15
N ALA A 178 0.40 12.08 6.59
CA ALA A 178 0.04 11.71 5.22
C ALA A 178 -1.47 11.48 4.99
N THR A 179 -2.26 11.25 6.05
CA THR A 179 -3.71 11.03 5.95
C THR A 179 -4.46 12.35 5.82
N LYS A 180 -4.05 13.37 6.59
CA LYS A 180 -4.69 14.70 6.61
C LYS A 180 -3.98 15.73 5.73
N GLY A 181 -2.72 15.48 5.38
CA GLY A 181 -1.80 16.43 4.78
C GLY A 181 -0.85 17.08 5.78
N PHE A 182 0.15 17.76 5.25
CA PHE A 182 1.17 18.47 6.01
C PHE A 182 1.02 19.98 5.91
N THR A 183 1.33 20.68 7.01
CA THR A 183 1.51 22.14 7.02
C THR A 183 2.95 22.46 7.40
N VAL A 184 3.63 23.21 6.55
CA VAL A 184 4.99 23.71 6.77
C VAL A 184 4.92 25.18 7.16
N ILE A 185 5.51 25.56 8.28
CA ILE A 185 5.48 26.92 8.82
C ILE A 185 6.93 27.39 8.94
N ASN A 186 7.26 28.52 8.30
CA ASN A 186 8.55 29.18 8.54
C ASN A 186 8.34 30.43 9.34
N LYS A 187 9.06 30.53 10.44
CA LYS A 187 9.11 31.71 11.29
C LYS A 187 10.44 32.42 11.10
N GLU A 188 10.37 33.67 10.67
CA GLU A 188 11.54 34.53 10.51
C GLU A 188 12.25 34.67 11.86
N ILE A 189 13.57 34.46 11.85
CA ILE A 189 14.42 34.63 13.03
C ILE A 189 14.72 36.13 13.13
N PRO A 190 14.29 36.80 14.22
CA PRO A 190 14.61 38.22 14.39
C PRO A 190 16.12 38.44 14.42
N PRO A 191 16.63 39.56 13.89
CA PRO A 191 18.03 39.90 14.07
C PRO A 191 18.34 39.95 15.58
N ALA A 192 19.54 39.46 15.96
CA ALA A 192 19.99 39.58 17.33
C ALA A 192 19.96 41.07 17.72
N LYS A 193 19.31 41.39 18.85
CA LYS A 193 19.35 42.74 19.39
C LYS A 193 20.81 43.05 19.73
N THR A 194 21.45 43.94 18.96
CA THR A 194 22.71 44.56 19.37
C THR A 194 22.37 45.64 20.39
N GLY A 195 22.21 45.23 21.64
CA GLY A 195 22.18 46.13 22.79
C GLY A 195 23.50 45.99 23.53
N ASP A 196 24.34 47.02 23.43
CA ASP A 196 25.30 47.36 24.46
C ASP A 196 24.47 47.68 25.71
N ASP A 197 24.35 46.71 26.62
CA ASP A 197 23.98 46.96 28.01
C ASP A 197 24.33 45.72 28.84
N SER A 198 25.29 45.94 29.73
CA SER A 198 25.72 45.04 30.77
C SER A 198 24.58 44.79 31.77
N SER A 199 23.80 43.74 31.53
CA SER A 199 23.06 43.10 32.61
C SER A 199 23.15 41.57 32.50
N ASN A 200 23.85 40.99 33.47
CA ASN A 200 23.89 39.55 33.69
C ASN A 200 22.48 39.06 34.04
N GLY A 201 21.79 38.46 33.08
CA GLY A 201 20.47 37.88 33.24
C GLY A 201 20.32 36.66 32.36
N ILE A 202 20.82 35.52 32.86
CA ILE A 202 20.42 34.14 32.57
C ILE A 202 19.54 33.96 31.32
N TYR A 203 20.16 33.76 30.14
CA TYR A 203 19.47 33.08 29.04
C TYR A 203 19.77 31.58 29.15
N GLY A 204 18.93 30.93 29.95
CA GLY A 204 18.78 29.48 29.95
C GLY A 204 18.53 28.97 28.53
N GLY A 205 19.22 27.90 28.20
CA GLY A 205 19.23 27.33 26.87
C GLY A 205 17.89 26.78 26.40
N LEU A 206 17.87 26.39 25.13
CA LEU A 206 17.04 25.32 24.62
C LEU A 206 17.75 24.78 23.38
N MET A 207 18.43 23.64 23.56
CA MET A 207 18.92 22.81 22.48
C MET A 207 17.83 22.63 21.42
N GLY A 208 18.11 23.07 20.20
CA GLY A 208 17.29 22.76 19.04
C GLY A 208 17.44 21.29 18.67
N LEU A 209 16.71 20.42 19.36
CA LEU A 209 16.41 19.10 18.82
C LEU A 209 15.54 19.31 17.58
N ALA A 210 16.14 19.14 16.41
CA ALA A 210 15.40 18.79 15.22
C ALA A 210 14.73 17.43 15.51
N LEU A 211 13.47 17.46 15.92
CA LEU A 211 12.65 16.26 16.03
C LEU A 211 12.37 15.75 14.62
N ALA A 212 13.32 14.98 14.09
CA ALA A 212 13.05 14.05 13.02
C ALA A 212 12.05 13.01 13.55
N GLY A 213 10.84 13.05 13.00
CA GLY A 213 9.91 11.93 12.99
C GLY A 213 9.17 11.68 14.30
N ILE A 214 7.89 12.09 14.35
CA ILE A 214 6.93 11.46 15.25
C ILE A 214 6.91 9.95 14.92
N LEU A 215 7.26 9.14 15.93
CA LEU A 215 6.92 7.73 16.01
C LEU A 215 5.39 7.65 16.09
N GLY A 216 4.74 7.34 14.97
CA GLY A 216 3.34 6.95 14.98
C GLY A 216 3.21 5.68 15.80
N ALA A 217 2.52 5.78 16.93
CA ALA A 217 2.24 4.67 17.83
C ALA A 217 1.50 3.56 17.07
N GLY A 218 2.15 2.39 16.96
CA GLY A 218 1.49 1.16 16.56
C GLY A 218 0.50 0.75 17.64
N TYR A 219 -0.78 0.86 17.35
CA TYR A 219 -1.84 0.27 18.16
C TYR A 219 -1.69 -1.26 18.11
N VAL A 220 -1.11 -1.86 19.15
CA VAL A 220 -1.06 -3.32 19.32
C VAL A 220 -2.41 -3.75 19.89
N GLY A 221 -3.26 -4.28 19.01
CA GLY A 221 -4.48 -4.98 19.38
C GLY A 221 -4.15 -6.17 20.28
N ARG A 222 -4.61 -6.09 21.53
CA ARG A 222 -4.54 -7.12 22.56
C ARG A 222 -5.27 -8.38 22.07
N ARG A 223 -4.55 -9.46 21.74
CA ARG A 223 -5.18 -10.79 21.60
C ARG A 223 -5.58 -11.27 22.99
N ARG A 224 -6.88 -11.44 23.23
CA ARG A 224 -7.40 -12.32 24.27
C ARG A 224 -6.91 -13.74 23.95
N LYS A 225 -6.24 -14.37 24.89
CA LYS A 225 -6.23 -15.83 24.98
C LYS A 225 -7.60 -16.23 25.53
N GLU A 226 -8.37 -16.95 24.73
CA GLU A 226 -9.43 -17.80 25.27
C GLU A 226 -8.84 -19.20 25.44
N MET A 227 -9.32 -19.85 26.51
CA MET A 227 -8.85 -21.08 27.12
C MET A 227 -9.07 -22.31 26.25
#